data_AF-A0A1F2RRV6-F1
#
_entry.id   AF-A0A1F2RRV6-F1
#
_cell.length_a   1.000
_cell.length_b   1.000
_cell.length_c   1.000
_cell.angle_alpha   90.00
_cell.angle_beta   90.00
_cell.angle_gamma   90.00
#
_symmetry.space_group_name_H-M   'P 1'
#
loop_
_entity.id
_entity.type
_entity.pdbx_description
1 polymer ?
#
loop_
_entity_poly.entity_id
_entity_poly.type
_entity_poly.pdbx_seq_one_letter_code
_entity_poly.pdbx_strand_id
1 'polypeptide(L)'
;MDKPIHEAERSLLRLICLETTDVQLREEVLARLRGYAFRSVEHQVLFDCLQAMPADRAELLRELLPARLVRAGFPDFDLAPFVDSTGEHRGLSAQEVQELCQALTRSELAEHGSDRKEASKPRERG
;
A
#
# COMPACT_ATOMS: atom_id res chain seq x y z
N MET A 1 0.03 -4.86 -18.81
CA MET A 1 -1.12 -5.48 -18.10
C MET A 1 -1.36 -4.62 -16.88
N ASP A 2 -2.57 -4.08 -16.72
CA ASP A 2 -2.92 -3.29 -15.54
C ASP A 2 -2.88 -4.22 -14.32
N LYS A 3 -1.97 -3.95 -13.38
CA LYS A 3 -1.83 -4.77 -12.18
C LYS A 3 -2.96 -4.38 -11.23
N PRO A 4 -3.78 -5.32 -10.72
CA PRO A 4 -4.90 -4.97 -9.85
C PRO A 4 -4.40 -4.19 -8.62
N ILE A 5 -5.17 -3.19 -8.18
CA ILE A 5 -4.77 -2.22 -7.14
C ILE A 5 -4.32 -2.90 -5.86
N HIS A 6 -5.01 -3.96 -5.43
CA HIS A 6 -4.61 -4.76 -4.26
C HIS A 6 -3.24 -5.42 -4.42
N GLU A 7 -2.89 -5.84 -5.63
CA GLU A 7 -1.57 -6.43 -5.89
C GLU A 7 -0.48 -5.36 -5.92
N ALA A 8 -0.81 -4.14 -6.37
CA ALA A 8 0.08 -2.99 -6.28
C ALA A 8 0.34 -2.57 -4.82
N GLU A 9 -0.72 -2.45 -4.00
CA GLU A 9 -0.63 -2.23 -2.56
C GLU A 9 0.25 -3.29 -1.89
N ARG A 10 -0.03 -4.57 -2.14
CA ARG A 10 0.72 -5.70 -1.59
C ARG A 10 2.19 -5.65 -1.99
N SER A 11 2.49 -5.31 -3.25
CA SER A 11 3.88 -5.22 -3.75
C SER A 11 4.66 -4.12 -3.02
N LEU A 12 4.05 -2.96 -2.77
CA LEU A 12 4.68 -1.86 -2.05
C LEU A 12 4.86 -2.19 -0.55
N LEU A 13 3.85 -2.80 0.09
CA LEU A 13 3.96 -3.22 1.49
C LEU A 13 5.03 -4.28 1.68
N ARG A 14 5.13 -5.25 0.77
CA ARG A 14 6.20 -6.25 0.76
C ARG A 14 7.58 -5.60 0.68
N LEU A 15 7.76 -4.57 -0.16
CA LEU A 15 9.02 -3.83 -0.23
C LEU A 15 9.41 -3.18 1.11
N ILE A 16 8.43 -2.69 1.87
CA ILE A 16 8.68 -2.08 3.19
C ILE A 16 9.02 -3.16 4.24
N CYS A 17 8.41 -4.34 4.14
CA CYS A 17 8.63 -5.49 5.02
C CYS A 17 9.97 -6.19 4.79
N LEU A 18 10.46 -6.20 3.54
CA LEU A 18 11.74 -6.80 3.19
C LEU A 18 12.90 -5.87 3.55
N GLU A 19 14.07 -6.45 3.80
CA GLU A 19 15.33 -5.69 3.89
C GLU A 19 15.62 -5.06 2.53
N THR A 20 15.18 -3.83 2.35
CA THR A 20 15.58 -3.02 1.20
C THR A 20 16.92 -2.38 1.49
N THR A 21 17.88 -2.60 0.59
CA THR A 21 19.19 -1.92 0.60
C THR A 21 19.03 -0.41 0.43
N ASP A 22 17.91 0.04 -0.14
CA ASP A 22 17.61 1.44 -0.41
C ASP A 22 16.60 2.00 0.61
N VAL A 23 17.14 2.63 1.65
CA VAL A 23 16.35 3.30 2.71
C VAL A 23 15.58 4.50 2.17
N GLN A 24 16.16 5.23 1.19
CA GLN A 24 15.50 6.39 0.57
C GLN A 24 14.25 5.96 -0.19
N LEU A 25 14.35 4.88 -0.97
CA LEU A 25 13.21 4.31 -1.69
C LEU A 25 12.11 3.87 -0.72
N ARG A 26 12.48 3.25 0.41
CA ARG A 26 11.53 2.86 1.46
C ARG A 26 10.79 4.06 2.05
N GLU A 27 11.52 5.11 2.40
CA GLU A 27 10.94 6.34 2.94
C GLU A 27 10.02 7.03 1.93
N GLU A 28 10.40 7.04 0.65
CA GLU A 28 9.56 7.60 -0.40
C GLU A 28 8.23 6.83 -0.53
N VAL A 29 8.27 5.49 -0.52
CA VAL A 29 7.05 4.66 -0.56
C VAL A 29 6.19 4.90 0.67
N LEU A 30 6.79 4.95 1.87
CA LEU A 30 6.07 5.28 3.11
C LEU A 30 5.40 6.66 3.05
N ALA A 31 6.11 7.66 2.52
CA ALA A 31 5.58 9.01 2.38
C ALA A 31 4.39 9.08 1.40
N ARG A 32 4.48 8.35 0.28
CA ARG A 32 3.39 8.26 -0.72
C ARG A 32 2.17 7.53 -0.15
N LEU A 33 2.38 6.42 0.54
CA LEU A 33 1.28 5.62 1.12
C LEU A 33 0.60 6.30 2.31
N ARG A 34 1.28 7.21 3.02
CA ARG A 34 0.69 7.93 4.17
C ARG A 34 -0.56 8.73 3.81
N GLY A 35 -0.66 9.22 2.58
CA GLY A 35 -1.81 9.96 2.08
C GLY A 35 -2.78 9.13 1.24
N TYR A 36 -2.55 7.83 1.10
CA TYR A 36 -3.31 6.95 0.23
C TYR A 36 -4.42 6.22 1.02
N ALA A 37 -5.63 6.17 0.47
CA ALA A 37 -6.74 5.40 1.04
C ALA A 37 -6.66 3.95 0.55
N PHE A 38 -6.20 3.04 1.41
CA PHE A 38 -6.08 1.64 1.07
C PHE A 38 -7.44 1.00 0.78
N ARG A 39 -7.48 0.17 -0.28
CA ARG A 39 -8.67 -0.59 -0.66
C ARG A 39 -8.91 -1.78 0.26
N SER A 40 -7.85 -2.31 0.85
CA SER A 40 -7.92 -3.37 1.85
C SER A 40 -7.65 -2.83 3.24
N VAL A 41 -8.55 -3.11 4.18
CA VAL A 41 -8.37 -2.81 5.61
C VAL A 41 -7.14 -3.50 6.16
N GLU A 42 -6.86 -4.73 5.70
CA GLU A 42 -5.67 -5.48 6.10
C GLU A 42 -4.39 -4.75 5.66
N HIS A 43 -4.37 -4.21 4.44
CA HIS A 43 -3.24 -3.44 3.94
C HIS A 43 -3.04 -2.13 4.72
N GLN A 44 -4.12 -1.43 5.08
CA GLN A 44 -4.06 -0.24 5.94
C GLN A 44 -3.45 -0.57 7.30
N VAL A 45 -3.96 -1.61 7.97
CA VAL A 45 -3.50 -2.00 9.31
C VAL A 45 -2.04 -2.44 9.31
N LEU A 46 -1.63 -3.19 8.27
CA LEU A 46 -0.24 -3.55 8.07
C LEU A 46 0.63 -2.30 7.89
N PHE A 47 0.21 -1.35 7.06
CA PHE A 47 0.91 -0.07 6.87
C PHE A 47 1.05 0.71 8.17
N ASP A 48 -0.02 0.83 8.96
CA ASP A 48 -0.01 1.55 10.24
C ASP A 48 0.98 0.91 11.23
N CYS A 49 1.03 -0.43 11.26
CA CYS A 49 2.01 -1.16 12.06
C CYS A 49 3.44 -0.85 11.61
N LEU A 50 3.71 -0.88 10.30
CA LEU A 50 5.00 -0.61 9.66
C LEU A 50 5.47 0.83 9.89
N GLN A 51 4.58 1.82 9.79
CA GLN A 51 4.89 3.23 10.00
C GLN A 51 5.33 3.51 11.44
N ALA A 52 4.78 2.78 12.40
CA ALA A 52 5.12 2.91 13.81
C ALA A 52 6.38 2.13 14.21
N MET A 53 7.15 1.59 13.26
CA MET A 53 8.41 0.87 13.51
C MET A 53 9.60 1.53 12.81
N PRO A 54 10.78 1.49 13.44
CA PRO A 54 11.99 2.04 12.85
C PRO A 54 12.40 1.27 11.58
N ALA A 55 12.90 2.03 10.60
CA ALA A 55 13.19 1.58 9.25
C ALA A 55 14.41 0.67 9.12
N ASP A 56 15.34 0.80 10.06
CA ASP A 56 16.70 0.25 9.99
C ASP A 56 16.80 -1.20 10.44
N ARG A 57 15.70 -1.82 10.91
CA ARG A 57 15.72 -3.17 11.51
C ARG A 57 14.58 -4.04 11.00
N ALA A 58 14.70 -4.53 9.78
CA ALA A 58 13.70 -5.43 9.21
C ALA A 58 13.63 -6.80 9.89
N GLU A 59 14.67 -7.26 10.58
CA GLU A 59 14.58 -8.40 11.49
C GLU A 59 13.58 -8.13 12.64
N LEU A 60 13.65 -6.95 13.25
CA LEU A 60 12.69 -6.54 14.28
C LEU A 60 11.28 -6.36 13.72
N LEU A 61 11.13 -5.95 12.45
CA LEU A 61 9.81 -5.91 11.82
C LEU A 61 9.18 -7.31 11.85
N ARG A 62 9.89 -8.35 11.43
CA ARG A 62 9.35 -9.72 11.39
C ARG A 62 9.02 -10.26 12.78
N GLU A 63 9.82 -9.90 13.79
CA GLU A 63 9.59 -10.32 15.18
C GLU A 63 8.40 -9.58 15.83
N LEU A 64 8.28 -8.27 15.59
CA LEU A 64 7.30 -7.41 16.28
C LEU A 64 5.98 -7.25 15.53
N LEU A 65 5.95 -7.43 14.20
CA LEU A 65 4.72 -7.32 13.39
C LEU A 65 3.59 -8.21 13.92
N PRO A 66 3.81 -9.52 14.15
CA PRO A 66 2.73 -10.41 14.54
C PRO A 66 2.07 -9.96 15.84
N ALA A 67 2.89 -9.58 16.84
CA ALA A 67 2.40 -9.08 18.11
C ALA A 67 1.63 -7.76 17.95
N ARG A 68 2.04 -6.87 17.04
CA ARG A 68 1.32 -5.63 16.77
C ARG A 68 -0.01 -5.86 16.06
N LEU A 69 -0.06 -6.78 15.10
CA LEU A 69 -1.30 -7.13 14.39
C LEU A 69 -2.33 -7.75 15.33
N VAL A 70 -1.90 -8.66 16.21
CA VAL A 70 -2.75 -9.20 17.28
C VAL A 70 -3.33 -8.06 18.14
N ARG A 71 -2.49 -7.09 18.56
CA ARG A 71 -2.94 -5.94 19.35
C ARG A 71 -3.86 -4.99 18.58
N ALA A 72 -3.75 -4.94 17.26
CA ALA A 72 -4.64 -4.19 16.38
C ALA A 72 -5.97 -4.93 16.11
N GLY A 73 -6.15 -6.16 16.60
CA GLY A 73 -7.36 -6.97 16.39
C GLY A 73 -7.29 -7.91 15.19
N PHE A 74 -6.11 -8.15 14.63
CA PHE A 74 -5.87 -9.01 13.47
C PHE A 74 -4.94 -10.20 13.82
N PRO A 75 -5.38 -11.13 14.68
CA PRO A 75 -4.55 -12.28 15.07
C PRO A 75 -4.33 -13.29 13.94
N ASP A 76 -5.26 -13.38 12.98
CA ASP A 76 -5.24 -14.33 11.86
C ASP A 76 -4.62 -13.74 10.58
N PHE A 77 -3.91 -12.61 10.68
CA PHE A 77 -3.33 -11.94 9.51
C PHE A 77 -2.24 -12.81 8.86
N ASP A 78 -2.38 -13.09 7.56
CA ASP A 78 -1.37 -13.83 6.80
C ASP A 78 -0.20 -12.93 6.39
N LEU A 79 0.92 -13.08 7.09
CA LEU A 79 2.17 -12.35 6.82
C LEU A 79 3.04 -12.98 5.74
N ALA A 80 2.84 -14.27 5.43
CA ALA A 80 3.66 -14.99 4.46
C ALA A 80 3.83 -14.22 3.14
N PRO A 81 2.77 -13.68 2.50
CA PRO A 81 2.93 -12.96 1.23
C PRO A 81 3.73 -11.66 1.30
N PHE A 82 3.99 -11.11 2.50
CA PHE A 82 4.69 -9.84 2.70
C PHE A 82 6.12 -10.01 3.21
N VAL A 83 6.41 -11.07 3.96
CA VAL A 83 7.74 -11.28 4.58
C VAL A 83 8.55 -12.37 3.89
N ASP A 84 7.90 -13.23 3.09
CA ASP A 84 8.56 -14.31 2.40
C ASP A 84 9.41 -13.77 1.25
N SER A 85 10.72 -13.98 1.35
CA SER A 85 11.70 -13.59 0.34
C SER A 85 11.96 -14.70 -0.70
N THR A 86 11.31 -15.87 -0.56
CA THR A 86 11.67 -17.10 -1.27
C THR A 86 10.99 -17.23 -2.64
N GLY A 87 9.87 -16.54 -2.86
CA GLY A 87 9.20 -16.51 -4.16
C GLY A 87 9.70 -15.39 -5.06
N GLU A 88 10.43 -15.77 -6.12
CA GLU A 88 10.68 -15.21 -7.49
C GLU A 88 10.67 -13.69 -7.77
N HIS A 89 10.34 -12.84 -6.80
CA HIS A 89 10.30 -11.40 -6.92
C HIS A 89 11.59 -10.82 -6.35
N ARG A 90 12.63 -10.94 -7.17
CA ARG A 90 13.86 -10.14 -7.09
C ARG A 90 13.46 -8.68 -6.80
N GLY A 91 14.13 -8.04 -5.83
CA GLY A 91 13.77 -6.72 -5.31
C GLY A 91 13.33 -5.74 -6.40
N LEU A 92 12.23 -5.03 -6.15
CA LEU A 92 11.65 -4.10 -7.12
C LEU A 92 12.68 -3.01 -7.45
N SER A 93 12.85 -2.73 -8.73
CA SER A 93 13.59 -1.56 -9.17
C SER A 93 12.85 -0.27 -8.81
N ALA A 94 13.57 0.85 -8.72
CA ALA A 94 12.97 2.16 -8.47
C ALA A 94 11.89 2.51 -9.51
N GLN A 95 12.09 2.09 -10.77
CA GLN A 95 11.11 2.28 -11.84
C GLN A 95 9.81 1.51 -11.57
N GLU A 96 9.90 0.24 -11.19
CA GLU A 96 8.72 -0.57 -10.86
C GLU A 96 7.95 0.02 -9.67
N VAL A 97 8.66 0.47 -8.63
CA VAL A 97 8.04 1.16 -7.49
C VAL A 97 7.30 2.41 -7.95
N GLN A 98 7.91 3.20 -8.83
CA GLN A 98 7.28 4.40 -9.37
C GLN A 98 6.04 4.08 -10.22
N GLU A 99 6.07 3.02 -11.02
CA GLU A 99 4.92 2.56 -11.80
C GLU A 99 3.77 2.12 -10.89
N LEU A 100 4.06 1.38 -9.82
CA LEU A 100 3.07 0.97 -8.83
C LEU A 100 2.45 2.18 -8.12
N CYS A 101 3.26 3.15 -7.69
CA CYS A 101 2.75 4.38 -7.08
C CYS A 101 1.86 5.20 -8.03
N GLN A 102 2.22 5.25 -9.31
CA GLN A 102 1.40 5.90 -10.34
C GLN A 102 0.07 5.18 -10.57
N ALA A 103 0.08 3.85 -10.57
CA ALA A 103 -1.15 3.05 -10.69
C ALA A 103 -2.12 3.32 -9.54
N LEU A 104 -1.62 3.35 -8.29
CA LEU A 104 -2.44 3.72 -7.12
C LEU A 104 -3.02 5.13 -7.24
N THR A 105 -2.18 6.11 -7.62
CA THR A 105 -2.61 7.52 -7.77
C THR A 105 -3.69 7.66 -8.85
N ARG A 106 -3.54 6.97 -9.99
CA ARG A 106 -4.53 6.98 -11.07
C ARG A 106 -5.86 6.37 -10.63
N SER A 107 -5.83 5.32 -9.81
CA SER A 107 -7.03 4.70 -9.25
C SER A 107 -7.79 5.66 -8.32
N GLU A 108 -7.09 6.41 -7.47
CA GLU A 108 -7.72 7.38 -6.57
C GLU A 108 -8.42 8.52 -7.33
N LEU A 109 -7.82 8.96 -8.44
CA LEU A 109 -8.38 10.01 -9.31
C LEU A 109 -9.62 9.54 -10.09
N ALA A 110 -9.65 8.27 -10.51
CA ALA A 110 -10.79 7.71 -11.23
C ALA A 110 -12.05 7.63 -10.33
N GLU A 111 -11.85 7.40 -9.03
CA GLU A 111 -12.93 7.18 -8.06
C GLU A 111 -13.50 8.50 -7.53
N HIS A 112 -12.67 9.55 -7.43
CA HIS A 112 -13.12 10.91 -7.07
C HIS A 112 -13.78 11.68 -8.23
N GLY A 113 -13.70 11.17 -9.46
CA GLY A 113 -14.27 11.81 -10.65
C GLY A 113 -15.75 11.50 -10.92
N SER A 114 -16.36 10.54 -10.20
CA SER A 114 -17.71 10.05 -10.51
C SER A 114 -18.84 10.75 -9.72
N ASP A 115 -18.51 11.50 -8.66
CA ASP A 115 -19.49 12.22 -7.83
C ASP A 115 -19.64 13.69 -8.26
N ARG A 116 -19.98 13.96 -9.53
CA ARG A 116 -20.41 15.34 -9.93
C ARG A 116 -21.16 15.47 -11.25
N LYS A 117 -21.94 14.47 -11.67
CA LYS A 117 -22.92 14.65 -12.75
C LYS A 117 -24.21 13.89 -12.50
N GLU A 118 -25.14 14.49 -11.75
CA GLU A 118 -26.52 14.59 -12.24
C GLU A 118 -27.33 15.63 -11.46
N ALA A 119 -28.36 16.15 -12.14
CA ALA A 119 -29.35 17.13 -11.68
C ALA A 119 -28.95 18.62 -11.68
N SER A 120 -28.61 19.15 -12.85
CA SER A 120 -29.12 20.47 -13.24
C SER A 120 -29.77 20.35 -14.60
N LYS A 121 -31.07 20.05 -14.59
CA LYS A 121 -31.92 20.10 -15.79
C LYS A 121 -32.56 21.49 -15.81
N PRO A 122 -32.19 22.40 -16.71
CA PRO A 122 -32.96 23.61 -16.91
C PRO A 122 -34.20 23.21 -17.71
N ARG A 123 -35.40 23.47 -17.16
CA ARG A 123 -36.61 23.54 -17.97
C ARG A 123 -36.98 25.01 -18.11
N GLU A 124 -36.51 25.60 -19.20
CA GLU A 124 -37.07 26.81 -19.77
C GLU A 124 -38.44 26.54 -20.39
N ARG A 125 -39.32 27.55 -20.21
CA ARG A 125 -40.43 28.02 -21.04
C ARG A 125 -41.70 27.17 -21.23
N GLY A 126 -42.80 27.85 -20.90
CA GLY A 126 -44.18 27.66 -21.32
C GLY A 126 -45.01 28.79 -20.74
#